data_AF-A0A946EED3-F1
#
_entry.id   AF-A0A946EED3-F1
#
_cell.length_a   1.000
_cell.length_b   1.000
_cell.length_c   1.000
_cell.angle_alpha   90.00
_cell.angle_beta   90.00
_cell.angle_gamma   90.00
#
_symmetry.space_group_name_H-M   'P 1'
#
loop_
_entity.id
_entity.type
_entity.pdbx_description
1 polymer ?
#
loop_
_entity_poly.entity_id
_entity_poly.type
_entity_poly.pdbx_seq_one_letter_code
_entity_poly.pdbx_strand_id
1 'polypeptide(L)'
;IGRAARNADGRVIMYADRITGSMERAIGETQRRRAKQNAYNIKHDITPATVKKNVEDILAGLYKGDTDQSRVTATIDAPLSGSNLNAVLEGLRTDMRKAAENLEFEEAARLRDEVKRLEAVDLAVADDPLARQSVIEAAGEAAKASSGRSTAGRPGQRGGNVRRKRR
;
A
#
# COMPACT_ATOMS: atom_id res chain seq x y z
N ILE A 1 -5.98 -7.91 19.33
CA ILE A 1 -7.22 -8.60 18.91
C ILE A 1 -8.24 -7.63 18.27
N GLY A 2 -8.62 -6.53 18.95
CA GLY A 2 -9.69 -5.63 18.46
C GLY A 2 -9.47 -4.99 17.07
N ARG A 3 -8.23 -4.79 16.62
CA ARG A 3 -7.94 -4.27 15.26
C ARG A 3 -8.49 -5.17 14.16
N ALA A 4 -8.44 -6.49 14.35
CA ALA A 4 -8.93 -7.46 13.37
C ALA A 4 -10.47 -7.51 13.28
N ALA A 5 -11.19 -7.01 14.29
CA ALA A 5 -12.66 -7.08 14.36
C ALA A 5 -13.38 -6.13 13.39
N ARG A 6 -12.65 -5.32 12.61
CA ARG A 6 -13.23 -4.41 11.60
C ARG A 6 -13.49 -5.09 10.26
N ASN A 7 -13.09 -6.36 10.12
CA ASN A 7 -13.24 -7.16 8.91
C ASN A 7 -14.04 -8.43 9.22
N ALA A 8 -14.96 -8.82 8.34
CA ALA A 8 -15.77 -10.03 8.49
C ALA A 8 -14.91 -11.31 8.65
N ASP A 9 -13.78 -11.39 7.94
CA ASP A 9 -12.83 -12.51 7.98
C ASP A 9 -11.65 -12.25 8.94
N GLY A 10 -11.80 -11.30 9.87
CA GLY A 10 -10.76 -10.95 10.83
C GLY A 10 -10.24 -12.14 11.63
N ARG A 11 -8.92 -12.38 11.55
CA ARG A 11 -8.21 -13.44 12.28
C ARG A 11 -7.02 -12.87 13.04
N VAL A 12 -6.65 -13.55 14.12
CA VAL A 12 -5.48 -13.20 14.95
C VAL A 12 -4.70 -14.49 15.20
N ILE A 13 -3.42 -14.47 14.88
CA ILE A 13 -2.49 -15.56 15.16
C ILE A 13 -1.55 -15.06 16.27
N MET A 14 -1.43 -15.83 17.34
CA MET A 14 -0.50 -15.56 18.44
C MET A 14 0.57 -16.62 18.43
N TYR A 15 1.83 -16.24 18.20
CA TYR A 15 2.97 -17.15 18.30
C TYR A 15 3.47 -17.15 19.74
N ALA A 16 3.39 -18.30 20.41
CA ALA A 16 3.88 -18.49 21.76
C ALA A 16 4.04 -19.99 22.04
N ASP A 17 5.08 -20.35 22.80
CA ASP A 17 5.33 -21.75 23.19
C ASP A 17 4.37 -22.24 24.28
N ARG A 18 3.82 -21.32 25.07
CA ARG A 18 2.85 -21.62 26.14
C ARG A 18 1.77 -20.54 26.24
N ILE A 19 0.60 -20.96 26.69
CA ILE A 19 -0.50 -20.03 27.00
C ILE A 19 -0.21 -19.37 28.35
N THR A 20 0.00 -18.06 28.33
CA THR A 20 0.13 -17.27 29.57
C THR A 20 -1.25 -16.92 30.14
N GLY A 21 -1.36 -16.63 31.44
CA GLY A 21 -2.64 -16.23 32.04
C GLY A 21 -3.24 -14.97 31.40
N SER A 22 -2.41 -14.07 30.87
CA SER A 22 -2.89 -12.90 30.10
C SER A 22 -3.50 -13.30 28.76
N MET A 23 -2.91 -14.29 28.07
CA MET A 23 -3.48 -14.85 26.85
C MET A 23 -4.80 -15.55 27.12
N GLU A 24 -4.87 -16.34 28.19
CA GLU A 24 -6.09 -17.05 28.59
C GLU A 24 -7.25 -16.09 28.82
N ARG A 25 -7.04 -15.03 29.61
CA ARG A 25 -8.05 -13.98 29.82
C ARG A 25 -8.47 -13.30 28.52
N ALA A 26 -7.51 -12.96 27.65
CA ALA A 26 -7.80 -12.28 26.39
C ALA A 26 -8.57 -13.17 25.40
N ILE A 27 -8.18 -14.44 25.28
CA ILE A 27 -8.83 -15.44 24.43
C ILE A 27 -10.23 -15.73 24.95
N GLY A 28 -10.38 -15.97 26.26
CA GLY A 28 -11.67 -16.23 26.90
C GLY A 28 -12.65 -15.08 26.72
N GLU A 29 -12.22 -13.83 26.95
CA GLU A 29 -13.08 -12.67 26.74
C GLU A 29 -13.45 -12.47 25.26
N THR A 30 -12.54 -12.78 24.33
CA THR A 30 -12.80 -12.71 22.88
C THR A 30 -13.84 -13.76 22.48
N GLN A 31 -13.71 -15.00 22.95
CA GLN A 31 -14.66 -16.07 22.67
C GLN A 31 -16.04 -15.78 23.26
N ARG A 32 -16.10 -15.29 24.51
CA ARG A 32 -17.35 -14.89 25.17
C ARG A 32 -18.09 -13.81 24.38
N ARG A 33 -17.39 -12.78 23.90
CA ARG A 33 -17.99 -11.72 23.06
C ARG A 33 -18.49 -12.27 21.72
N ARG A 34 -17.67 -13.07 21.04
CA ARG A 34 -18.00 -13.66 19.73
C ARG A 34 -19.23 -14.56 19.82
N ALA A 35 -19.36 -15.37 20.87
CA ALA A 35 -20.52 -16.22 21.09
C ALA A 35 -21.81 -15.40 21.23
N LYS A 36 -21.79 -14.31 22.02
CA LYS A 36 -22.94 -13.41 22.16
C LYS A 36 -23.30 -12.72 20.85
N GLN A 37 -22.30 -12.26 20.10
CA GLN A 37 -22.51 -11.62 18.80
C GLN A 37 -23.12 -12.60 17.78
N ASN A 38 -22.61 -13.83 17.72
CA ASN A 38 -23.16 -14.86 16.83
C ASN A 38 -24.61 -15.21 17.21
N ALA A 39 -24.90 -15.38 18.51
CA ALA A 39 -26.26 -15.66 18.97
C ALA A 39 -27.23 -14.53 18.62
N TYR A 40 -26.79 -13.28 18.79
CA TYR A 40 -27.56 -12.11 18.37
C TYR A 40 -27.79 -12.09 16.85
N ASN A 41 -26.73 -12.32 16.07
CA ASN A 41 -26.82 -12.34 14.61
C ASN A 41 -27.77 -13.43 14.11
N ILE A 42 -27.73 -14.63 14.68
CA ILE A 42 -28.65 -15.73 14.32
C ILE A 42 -30.09 -15.36 14.69
N LYS A 43 -30.31 -14.82 15.89
CA LYS A 43 -31.65 -14.40 16.34
C LYS A 43 -32.26 -13.31 15.47
N HIS A 44 -31.43 -12.45 14.88
CA HIS A 44 -31.86 -11.29 14.11
C HIS A 44 -31.58 -11.41 12.60
N ASP A 45 -31.18 -12.59 12.13
CA ASP A 45 -30.82 -12.88 10.73
C ASP A 45 -29.81 -11.89 10.10
N ILE A 46 -28.79 -11.51 10.88
CA ILE A 46 -27.76 -10.55 10.47
C ILE A 46 -26.56 -11.31 9.88
N THR A 47 -26.26 -11.06 8.60
CA THR A 47 -25.03 -11.54 7.96
C THR A 47 -23.88 -10.55 8.20
N PRO A 48 -22.75 -10.94 8.81
CA PRO A 48 -21.61 -10.05 9.01
C PRO A 48 -21.05 -9.53 7.68
N ALA A 49 -20.85 -8.22 7.59
CA ALA A 49 -20.26 -7.56 6.42
C ALA A 49 -19.19 -6.54 6.84
N THR A 50 -18.13 -6.43 6.04
CA THR A 50 -17.07 -5.43 6.27
C THR A 50 -17.57 -4.04 5.90
N VAL A 51 -17.45 -3.10 6.83
CA VAL A 51 -17.81 -1.69 6.59
C VAL A 51 -16.83 -1.05 5.62
N LYS A 52 -17.34 -0.37 4.58
CA LYS A 52 -16.55 0.46 3.65
C LYS A 52 -16.59 1.90 4.13
N LYS A 53 -15.52 2.39 4.77
CA LYS A 53 -15.36 3.81 5.12
C LYS A 53 -14.60 4.52 4.00
N ASN A 54 -15.06 5.72 3.61
CA ASN A 54 -14.27 6.60 2.76
C ASN A 54 -13.04 7.11 3.56
N VAL A 55 -11.89 7.21 2.90
CA VAL A 55 -10.69 7.81 3.49
C VAL A 55 -10.95 9.31 3.57
N GLU A 56 -11.05 9.84 4.79
CA GLU A 56 -11.10 11.29 5.01
C GLU A 56 -9.72 11.88 4.71
N ASP A 57 -9.70 12.95 3.93
CA ASP A 57 -8.48 13.62 3.51
C ASP A 57 -7.82 14.32 4.70
N ILE A 58 -6.65 13.82 5.09
CA ILE A 58 -5.87 14.29 6.25
C ILE A 58 -5.24 15.68 5.95
N LEU A 59 -5.23 16.11 4.68
CA LEU A 59 -4.61 17.36 4.23
C LEU A 59 -5.35 18.64 4.66
N ALA A 60 -6.59 18.55 5.17
CA ALA A 60 -7.36 19.75 5.51
C ALA A 60 -6.84 20.55 6.73
N GLY A 61 -5.89 19.99 7.52
CA GLY A 61 -5.46 20.59 8.80
C GLY A 61 -4.08 21.23 8.85
N LEU A 62 -3.26 21.15 7.79
CA LEU A 62 -1.82 21.48 7.85
C LEU A 62 -1.38 22.68 6.98
N TYR A 63 -2.33 23.46 6.45
CA TYR A 63 -2.00 24.70 5.75
C TYR A 63 -1.68 25.85 6.71
N LYS A 64 -0.43 25.89 7.17
CA LYS A 64 0.28 27.12 7.54
C LYS A 64 1.79 26.85 7.55
N GLY A 65 2.50 27.27 6.50
CA GLY A 65 3.96 27.27 6.52
C GLY A 65 4.62 27.20 5.16
N ASP A 66 4.74 28.37 4.55
CA ASP A 66 5.87 28.89 3.76
C ASP A 66 6.51 28.05 2.64
N THR A 67 6.53 28.69 1.48
CA THR A 67 7.18 28.30 0.24
C THR A 67 8.71 28.31 0.37
N ASP A 68 9.38 27.27 -0.13
CA ASP A 68 10.62 27.50 -0.87
C ASP A 68 10.82 26.44 -1.96
N GLN A 69 10.87 26.88 -3.21
CA GLN A 69 11.13 26.05 -4.37
C GLN A 69 12.63 25.98 -4.60
N SER A 70 13.27 24.87 -4.22
CA SER A 70 14.60 24.52 -4.70
C SER A 70 14.50 23.40 -5.73
N ARG A 71 14.68 23.79 -7.00
CA ARG A 71 14.97 22.88 -8.12
C ARG A 71 16.30 22.17 -7.84
N VAL A 72 16.28 20.85 -7.75
CA VAL A 72 17.50 20.04 -7.89
C VAL A 72 17.33 19.07 -9.05
N THR A 73 17.95 19.44 -10.17
CA THR A 73 18.32 18.54 -11.24
C THR A 73 19.39 17.59 -10.73
N ALA A 74 19.08 16.30 -10.57
CA ALA A 74 20.08 15.26 -10.35
C ALA A 74 19.88 14.14 -11.37
N THR A 75 20.70 14.18 -12.42
CA THR A 75 21.11 13.00 -13.19
C THR A 75 21.87 12.08 -12.24
N ILE A 76 21.39 10.85 -12.02
CA ILE A 76 22.10 9.85 -11.21
C ILE A 76 22.55 8.72 -12.13
N ASP A 77 23.86 8.65 -12.34
CA ASP A 77 24.60 7.51 -12.86
C ASP A 77 24.52 6.32 -11.90
N ALA A 78 24.48 5.11 -12.50
CA ALA A 78 24.75 3.73 -12.05
C ALA A 78 24.98 3.36 -10.54
N PRO A 79 24.72 2.10 -10.16
CA PRO A 79 24.11 1.71 -8.87
C PRO A 79 25.09 1.70 -7.70
N LEU A 80 24.79 2.47 -6.66
CA LEU A 80 25.49 2.43 -5.38
C LEU A 80 24.59 1.82 -4.29
N SER A 81 24.77 0.51 -4.12
CA SER A 81 24.65 -0.28 -2.88
C SER A 81 23.71 0.25 -1.78
N GLY A 82 22.53 -0.38 -1.68
CA GLY A 82 21.74 -0.66 -0.47
C GLY A 82 21.28 0.47 0.46
N SER A 83 22.18 1.28 1.01
CA SER A 83 21.85 2.33 1.99
C SER A 83 21.38 3.62 1.33
N ASN A 84 21.95 3.98 0.18
CA ASN A 84 21.57 5.20 -0.54
C ASN A 84 20.25 5.03 -1.30
N LEU A 85 19.92 3.81 -1.73
CA LEU A 85 18.73 3.57 -2.53
C LEU A 85 17.43 3.83 -1.75
N ASN A 86 17.39 3.48 -0.47
CA ASN A 86 16.25 3.78 0.40
C ASN A 86 16.02 5.29 0.56
N ALA A 87 17.10 6.07 0.75
CA ALA A 87 17.01 7.52 0.83
C ALA A 87 16.54 8.15 -0.49
N VAL A 88 17.01 7.61 -1.63
CA VAL A 88 16.56 8.02 -2.97
C VAL A 88 15.08 7.69 -3.18
N LEU A 89 14.63 6.50 -2.79
CA LEU A 89 13.22 6.08 -2.86
C LEU A 89 12.32 6.98 -1.99
N GLU A 90 12.76 7.35 -0.78
CA GLU A 90 12.01 8.29 0.07
C GLU A 90 11.94 9.69 -0.53
N GLY A 91 13.03 10.18 -1.14
CA GLY A 91 13.05 11.43 -1.89
C GLY A 91 12.04 11.41 -3.03
N LEU A 92 12.10 10.40 -3.90
CA LEU A 92 11.17 10.24 -5.04
C LEU A 92 9.70 10.10 -4.60
N ARG A 93 9.42 9.38 -3.51
CA ARG A 93 8.06 9.27 -2.94
C ARG A 93 7.57 10.60 -2.36
N THR A 94 8.47 11.44 -1.88
CA THR A 94 8.13 12.78 -1.39
C THR A 94 7.84 13.71 -2.56
N ASP A 95 8.66 13.69 -3.61
CA ASP A 95 8.44 14.49 -4.81
C ASP A 95 7.19 14.05 -5.57
N MET A 96 6.90 12.74 -5.61
CA MET A 96 5.65 12.21 -6.19
C MET A 96 4.42 12.76 -5.45
N ARG A 97 4.48 12.85 -4.12
CA ARG A 97 3.40 13.43 -3.29
C ARG A 97 3.25 14.92 -3.55
N LYS A 98 4.35 15.68 -3.60
CA LYS A 98 4.33 17.11 -3.95
C LYS A 98 3.75 17.36 -5.34
N ALA A 99 4.14 16.57 -6.34
CA ALA A 99 3.59 16.67 -7.69
C ALA A 99 2.08 16.35 -7.72
N ALA A 100 1.63 15.35 -6.95
CA ALA A 100 0.20 15.04 -6.81
C ALA A 100 -0.57 16.17 -6.10
N GLU A 101 0.02 16.79 -5.07
CA GLU A 101 -0.54 17.96 -4.37
C GLU A 101 -0.66 19.18 -5.30
N ASN A 102 0.34 19.40 -6.18
CA ASN A 102 0.34 20.46 -7.18
C ASN A 102 -0.53 20.16 -8.41
N LEU A 103 -1.26 19.04 -8.44
CA LEU A 103 -2.08 18.58 -9.57
C LEU A 103 -1.28 18.26 -10.85
N GLU A 104 0.02 18.04 -10.72
CA GLU A 104 0.95 17.66 -11.79
C GLU A 104 0.94 16.12 -11.98
N PHE A 105 -0.20 15.59 -12.42
CA PHE A 105 -0.42 14.14 -12.48
C PHE A 105 0.51 13.40 -13.46
N GLU A 106 1.01 14.07 -14.49
CA GLU A 106 1.97 13.48 -15.43
C GLU A 106 3.34 13.27 -14.76
N GLU A 107 3.78 14.24 -13.96
CA GLU A 107 5.02 14.15 -13.21
C GLU A 107 4.90 13.12 -12.08
N ALA A 108 3.80 13.15 -11.33
CA ALA A 108 3.52 12.17 -10.30
C ALA A 108 3.46 10.73 -10.87
N ALA A 109 2.90 10.54 -12.07
CA ALA A 109 2.89 9.25 -12.75
C ALA A 109 4.30 8.79 -13.16
N ARG A 110 5.14 9.70 -13.67
CA ARG A 110 6.53 9.40 -14.00
C ARG A 110 7.32 8.98 -12.77
N LEU A 111 7.21 9.74 -11.68
CA LEU A 111 7.89 9.46 -10.41
C LEU A 111 7.42 8.13 -9.80
N ARG A 112 6.12 7.82 -9.87
CA ARG A 112 5.57 6.54 -9.43
C ARG A 112 6.17 5.36 -10.19
N ASP A 113 6.25 5.47 -11.52
CA ASP A 113 6.77 4.39 -12.36
C ASP A 113 8.27 4.19 -12.14
N GLU A 114 9.00 5.26 -11.84
CA GLU A 114 10.41 5.20 -11.47
C GLU A 114 10.64 4.58 -10.08
N VAL A 115 9.84 4.93 -9.08
CA VAL A 115 9.86 4.28 -7.74
C VAL A 115 9.62 2.78 -7.88
N LYS A 116 8.61 2.37 -8.64
CA LYS A 116 8.32 0.95 -8.88
C LYS A 116 9.47 0.20 -9.56
N ARG A 117 10.12 0.85 -10.52
CA ARG A 117 11.28 0.28 -11.22
C ARG A 117 12.44 0.05 -10.26
N LEU A 118 12.75 1.05 -9.43
CA LEU A 118 13.84 0.97 -8.45
C LEU A 118 13.55 -0.06 -7.35
N GLU A 119 12.31 -0.16 -6.87
CA GLU A 119 11.90 -1.21 -5.92
C GLU A 119 12.03 -2.62 -6.51
N ALA A 120 11.66 -2.81 -7.79
CA ALA A 120 11.81 -4.10 -8.46
C ALA A 120 13.28 -4.50 -8.64
N VAL A 121 14.15 -3.53 -8.94
CA VAL A 121 15.60 -3.74 -9.05
C VAL A 121 16.22 -4.05 -7.68
N ASP A 122 15.83 -3.33 -6.62
CA ASP A 122 16.30 -3.60 -5.25
C ASP A 122 15.93 -5.02 -4.81
N LEU A 123 14.69 -5.43 -5.06
CA LEU A 123 14.22 -6.77 -4.74
C LEU A 123 15.00 -7.85 -5.52
N ALA A 124 15.25 -7.64 -6.81
CA ALA A 124 16.03 -8.58 -7.62
C ALA A 124 17.48 -8.70 -7.15
N VAL A 125 18.11 -7.60 -6.72
CA VAL A 125 19.48 -7.58 -6.16
C VAL A 125 19.52 -8.19 -4.76
N ALA A 126 18.47 -8.02 -3.95
CA ALA A 126 18.36 -8.62 -2.62
C ALA A 126 18.17 -10.15 -2.69
N ASP A 127 17.38 -10.63 -3.66
CA ASP A 127 17.12 -12.07 -3.86
C ASP A 127 18.35 -12.82 -4.40
N ASP A 128 19.13 -12.19 -5.29
CA ASP A 128 20.39 -12.74 -5.80
C ASP A 128 21.45 -11.63 -6.01
N PRO A 129 22.39 -11.45 -5.06
CA PRO A 129 23.41 -10.40 -5.15
C PRO A 129 24.45 -10.64 -6.27
N LEU A 130 24.45 -11.82 -6.90
CA LEU A 130 25.28 -12.17 -8.06
C LEU A 130 24.46 -12.27 -9.36
N ALA A 131 23.21 -11.82 -9.35
CA ALA A 131 22.34 -11.82 -10.52
C ALA A 131 23.04 -11.12 -11.69
N ARG A 132 22.99 -11.76 -12.87
CA ARG A 132 23.51 -11.16 -14.10
C ARG A 132 22.76 -9.87 -14.39
N GLN A 133 23.48 -8.86 -14.89
CA GLN A 133 22.92 -7.56 -15.26
C GLN A 133 21.66 -7.66 -16.14
N SER A 134 21.59 -8.67 -17.01
CA SER A 134 20.42 -8.95 -17.85
C SER A 134 19.15 -9.34 -17.08
N VAL A 135 19.27 -9.96 -15.91
CA VAL A 135 18.13 -10.33 -15.04
C VAL A 135 17.60 -9.08 -14.32
N ILE A 136 18.50 -8.20 -13.89
CA ILE A 136 18.16 -6.93 -13.25
C ILE A 136 17.46 -5.99 -14.25
N GLU A 137 17.98 -5.91 -15.47
CA GLU A 137 17.36 -5.14 -16.56
C GLU A 137 15.98 -5.69 -16.94
N ALA A 138 15.85 -7.01 -17.08
CA ALA A 138 14.56 -7.66 -17.34
C ALA A 138 13.53 -7.40 -16.22
N ALA A 139 13.94 -7.40 -14.95
CA ALA A 139 13.07 -7.07 -13.83
C ALA A 139 12.59 -5.61 -13.88
N GLY A 140 13.48 -4.67 -14.21
CA GLY A 140 13.14 -3.26 -14.39
C GLY A 140 12.21 -3.01 -15.59
N GLU A 141 12.40 -3.71 -16.71
CA GLU A 141 11.53 -3.64 -17.88
C GLU A 141 10.15 -4.27 -17.62
N ALA A 142 10.09 -5.39 -16.90
CA ALA A 142 8.83 -6.02 -16.49
C ALA A 142 8.01 -5.08 -15.58
N ALA A 143 8.67 -4.38 -14.65
CA ALA A 143 8.03 -3.39 -13.80
C ALA A 143 7.42 -2.22 -14.62
N LYS A 144 8.16 -1.71 -15.62
CA LYS A 144 7.66 -0.70 -16.57
C LYS A 144 6.48 -1.21 -17.42
N ALA A 145 6.53 -2.44 -17.92
CA ALA A 145 5.44 -3.02 -18.71
C ALA A 145 4.16 -3.24 -17.87
N SER A 146 4.31 -3.49 -16.56
CA SER A 146 3.20 -3.66 -15.62
C SER A 146 2.53 -2.34 -15.20
N SER A 147 3.14 -1.17 -15.49
CA SER A 147 2.52 0.14 -15.24
C SER A 147 1.42 0.41 -16.27
N GLY A 148 0.30 -0.29 -16.12
CA GLY A 148 -0.90 -0.04 -16.91
C GLY A 148 -1.28 1.45 -16.86
N ARG A 149 -1.41 2.07 -18.03
CA ARG A 149 -1.98 3.43 -18.17
C ARG A 149 -3.34 3.44 -17.49
N SER A 150 -3.49 4.21 -16.40
CA SER A 150 -4.80 4.42 -15.81
C SER A 150 -5.71 5.08 -16.84
N THR A 151 -6.77 4.39 -17.24
CA THR A 151 -7.83 4.94 -18.11
C THR A 151 -8.78 5.87 -17.34
N ALA A 152 -8.64 5.99 -16.02
CA ALA A 152 -9.38 6.94 -15.22
C ALA A 152 -8.94 8.37 -15.57
N GLY A 153 -9.85 9.19 -16.11
CA GLY A 153 -9.63 10.62 -16.34
C GLY A 153 -9.70 11.10 -17.79
N ARG A 154 -9.91 10.23 -18.80
CA ARG A 154 -10.16 10.69 -20.17
C ARG A 154 -11.56 11.33 -20.29
N PRO A 155 -11.71 12.46 -21.00
CA PRO A 155 -13.03 12.99 -21.35
C PRO A 155 -13.87 11.90 -22.02
N GLY A 156 -15.04 11.58 -21.45
CA GLY A 156 -15.95 10.55 -21.95
C GLY A 156 -15.82 9.15 -21.33
N GLN A 157 -14.87 8.90 -20.42
CA GLN A 157 -14.73 7.59 -19.77
C GLN A 157 -15.37 7.60 -18.37
N ARG A 158 -16.58 7.02 -18.23
CA ARG A 158 -17.14 6.69 -16.90
C ARG A 158 -16.26 5.59 -16.31
N GLY A 159 -15.71 5.83 -15.11
CA GLY A 159 -14.95 4.84 -14.33
C GLY A 159 -15.77 3.57 -14.13
N GLY A 160 -15.61 2.63 -15.05
CA GLY A 160 -16.39 1.41 -15.09
C GLY A 160 -15.89 0.47 -14.02
N ASN A 161 -16.65 0.33 -12.94
CA ASN A 161 -16.63 -0.88 -12.12
C ASN A 161 -16.86 -2.06 -13.06
N VAL A 162 -15.79 -2.78 -13.40
CA VAL A 162 -15.89 -4.03 -14.14
C VAL A 162 -16.68 -4.98 -13.24
N ARG A 163 -17.98 -5.14 -13.52
CA ARG A 163 -18.79 -6.23 -12.98
C ARG A 163 -18.07 -7.52 -13.37
N ARG A 164 -17.39 -8.16 -12.42
CA ARG A 164 -16.88 -9.51 -12.58
C ARG A 164 -18.06 -10.40 -13.01
N LYS A 165 -17.94 -10.94 -14.22
CA LYS A 165 -18.86 -11.90 -14.81
C LYS A 165 -18.92 -13.10 -13.86
N ARG A 166 -20.11 -13.40 -13.31
CA ARG A 166 -20.37 -14.68 -12.64
C ARG A 166 -20.18 -15.79 -13.67
N ARG A 167 -19.29 -16.73 -13.37
CA ARG A 167 -19.39 -18.14 -13.76
C ARG A 167 -18.81 -18.94 -12.60
#